data_AF-A0A812WIJ1-F1
#
_entry.id   AF-A0A812WIJ1-F1
#
_cell.length_a   1.000
_cell.length_b   1.000
_cell.length_c   1.000
_cell.angle_alpha   90.00
_cell.angle_beta   90.00
_cell.angle_gamma   90.00
#
_symmetry.space_group_name_H-M   'P 1'
#
loop_
_entity.id
_entity.type
_entity.pdbx_description
1 polymer ?
#
loop_
_entity_poly.entity_id
_entity_poly.type
_entity_poly.pdbx_seq_one_letter_code
_entity_poly.pdbx_strand_id
1 'polypeptide(L)' 'MSNDNRMYVMGGTADTPPAFDFNFFDATALAWSGQFFATGAVPESRFQHTAVLIGDCIYIYGGRYDSTTYAHMYCFNIQ' A
#
# COMPACT_ATOMS: atom_id res chain seq x y z
N MET A 1 -5.10 5.50 -2.89
CA MET A 1 -6.32 4.97 -3.55
C MET A 1 -7.49 5.11 -2.60
N SER A 2 -8.75 5.10 -3.05
CA SER A 2 -9.91 5.27 -2.14
C SER A 2 -11.08 4.35 -2.47
N ASN A 3 -11.73 3.80 -1.44
CA ASN A 3 -12.99 3.05 -1.51
C ASN A 3 -13.76 3.24 -0.18
N ASP A 4 -15.09 3.26 -0.22
CA ASP A 4 -15.96 3.36 0.97
C ASP A 4 -15.53 4.39 2.03
N ASN A 5 -15.29 5.63 1.58
CA ASN A 5 -14.83 6.75 2.42
C ASN A 5 -13.48 6.52 3.13
N ARG A 6 -12.71 5.52 2.70
CA ARG A 6 -11.35 5.25 3.16
C ARG A 6 -10.34 5.58 2.09
N MET A 7 -9.27 6.25 2.46
CA MET A 7 -8.10 6.48 1.62
C MET A 7 -6.96 5.56 2.06
N TYR A 8 -6.52 4.68 1.18
CA TYR A 8 -5.43 3.73 1.40
C TYR A 8 -4.09 4.31 0.97
N VAL A 9 -3.10 4.21 1.85
CA VAL A 9 -1.72 4.70 1.68
C VAL A 9 -0.76 3.55 2.00
N MET A 10 0.18 3.31 1.08
CA MET A 10 1.19 2.25 1.24
C MET A 10 2.56 2.72 0.81
N GLY A 11 3.57 2.28 1.56
CA GLY A 11 4.95 2.67 1.35
C GLY A 11 5.19 4.15 1.67
N GLY A 12 6.14 4.75 0.96
CA GLY A 12 6.65 6.09 1.25
C GLY A 12 8.12 6.02 1.66
N THR A 13 8.67 7.16 2.05
CA THR A 13 10.08 7.30 2.46
C THR A 13 10.11 7.89 3.86
N ALA A 14 9.79 7.07 4.86
CA ALA A 14 9.75 7.52 6.25
C ALA A 14 11.08 7.30 6.98
N ASP A 15 11.72 6.12 6.82
CA ASP A 15 12.93 5.74 7.58
C ASP A 15 13.85 4.79 6.79
N THR A 16 15.03 4.49 7.37
CA THR A 16 15.93 3.40 6.94
C THR A 16 15.90 2.25 7.96
N PRO A 17 15.38 1.05 7.62
CA PRO A 17 14.71 0.70 6.36
C PRO A 17 13.28 1.27 6.30
N PRO A 18 12.77 1.63 5.11
CA PRO A 18 11.41 2.12 4.92
C PRO A 18 10.45 0.98 5.25
N ALA A 19 9.52 1.24 6.15
CA ALA A 19 8.43 0.32 6.43
C ALA A 19 7.44 0.34 5.26
N PHE A 20 7.01 -0.84 4.79
CA PHE A 20 5.90 -0.95 3.86
C PHE A 20 4.59 -1.03 4.64
N ASP A 21 4.23 0.09 5.25
CA ASP A 21 3.04 0.13 6.10
C ASP A 21 1.78 0.27 5.26
N PHE A 22 0.73 -0.42 5.72
CA PHE A 22 -0.58 -0.45 5.10
C PHE A 22 -1.54 0.40 5.94
N ASN A 23 -1.63 1.69 5.66
CA ASN A 23 -2.48 2.59 6.42
C ASN A 23 -3.73 2.96 5.62
N PHE A 24 -4.81 3.28 6.32
CA PHE A 24 -5.93 3.99 5.71
C PHE A 24 -6.43 5.14 6.58
N PHE A 25 -6.93 6.18 5.91
CA PHE A 25 -7.61 7.30 6.52
C PHE A 25 -9.12 7.13 6.33
N ASP A 26 -9.88 7.06 7.41
CA ASP A 26 -11.35 7.06 7.39
C ASP A 26 -11.84 8.51 7.34
N ALA A 27 -12.44 8.90 6.21
CA ALA A 27 -12.93 10.25 5.98
C ALA A 27 -14.26 10.54 6.69
N THR A 28 -14.91 9.53 7.28
CA THR A 28 -16.09 9.71 8.13
C THR A 28 -15.66 10.09 9.54
N ALA A 29 -14.71 9.34 10.08
CA ALA A 29 -14.15 9.58 11.42
C ALA A 29 -13.08 10.68 11.44
N LEU A 30 -12.59 11.10 10.26
CA LEU A 30 -11.45 12.00 10.09
C LEU A 30 -10.22 11.53 10.87
N ALA A 31 -9.98 10.22 10.83
CA ALA A 31 -8.95 9.57 11.63
C ALA A 31 -8.16 8.57 10.79
N TRP A 32 -6.88 8.44 11.13
CA TRP A 32 -6.05 7.36 10.64
C TRP A 32 -6.40 6.08 11.41
N SER A 33 -6.59 5.00 10.68
CA SER A 33 -6.64 3.66 11.24
C SER A 33 -5.33 2.96 10.98
N GLY A 34 -4.86 2.23 11.99
CA GLY A 34 -3.66 1.41 11.90
C GLY A 34 -3.84 0.24 10.93
N GLN A 35 -2.70 -0.41 10.65
CA GLN A 35 -2.46 -1.52 9.74
C GLN A 35 -3.73 -2.32 9.38
N PHE A 36 -4.18 -2.24 8.12
CA PHE A 36 -5.25 -3.13 7.65
C PHE A 36 -4.70 -4.50 7.28
N PHE A 37 -5.52 -5.55 7.45
CA PHE A 37 -5.15 -6.92 7.12
C PHE A 37 -5.23 -7.13 5.61
N ALA A 38 -4.13 -6.84 4.91
CA ALA A 38 -3.96 -7.29 3.53
C ALA A 38 -3.86 -8.83 3.50
N THR A 39 -4.76 -9.49 2.78
CA THR A 39 -4.64 -10.93 2.52
C THR A 39 -4.07 -11.18 1.12
N GLY A 40 -3.12 -12.12 1.01
CA GLY A 40 -2.45 -12.46 -0.25
C GLY A 40 -0.95 -12.18 -0.24
N ALA A 41 -0.36 -12.00 -1.43
CA ALA A 41 1.06 -11.72 -1.57
C ALA A 41 1.32 -10.23 -1.29
N VAL A 42 1.83 -9.96 -0.11
CA VAL A 42 2.23 -8.61 0.31
C VAL A 42 3.64 -8.31 -0.22
N PRO A 43 3.86 -7.18 -0.89
CA PRO A 43 5.19 -6.80 -1.39
C PRO A 43 6.17 -6.49 -0.25
N GLU A 44 7.46 -6.64 -0.55
CA GLU A 44 8.53 -6.09 0.28
C GLU A 44 8.52 -4.55 0.23
N SER A 45 9.17 -3.92 1.21
CA SER A 45 9.43 -2.47 1.26
C SER A 45 9.89 -1.91 -0.06
N ARG A 46 9.18 -0.87 -0.52
CA ARG A 46 9.42 -0.16 -1.77
C ARG A 46 8.81 1.25 -1.76
N PHE A 47 9.41 2.14 -2.53
CA PHE A 47 8.88 3.46 -2.86
C PHE A 47 8.88 3.67 -4.38
N GLN A 48 8.24 4.75 -4.85
CA GLN A 48 8.07 5.03 -6.29
C GLN A 48 7.41 3.89 -7.10
N HIS A 49 6.56 3.09 -6.45
CA HIS A 49 5.75 2.09 -7.13
C HIS A 49 4.49 2.73 -7.72
N THR A 50 3.86 2.04 -8.67
CA THR A 50 2.50 2.39 -9.12
C THR A 50 1.50 1.56 -8.35
N ALA A 51 0.40 2.16 -7.89
CA ALA A 51 -0.67 1.46 -7.20
C ALA A 51 -2.05 1.85 -7.73
N VAL A 52 -2.91 0.85 -7.93
CA VAL A 52 -4.33 1.03 -8.32
C VAL A 52 -5.23 0.15 -7.47
N LEU A 53 -6.47 0.60 -7.28
CA LEU A 53 -7.51 -0.15 -6.57
C LEU A 53 -8.61 -0.52 -7.56
N ILE A 54 -8.94 -1.81 -7.64
CA ILE A 54 -10.00 -2.34 -8.50
C ILE A 54 -10.85 -3.30 -7.66
N GLY A 55 -12.11 -2.92 -7.41
CA GLY A 55 -12.94 -3.60 -6.41
C GLY A 55 -12.26 -3.53 -5.03
N ASP A 56 -12.19 -4.67 -4.35
CA ASP A 56 -11.53 -4.80 -3.04
C ASP A 56 -10.06 -5.24 -3.16
N CYS A 57 -9.46 -5.12 -4.34
CA CYS A 57 -8.09 -5.55 -4.60
C CYS A 57 -7.18 -4.37 -4.94
N ILE A 58 -6.09 -4.25 -4.20
CA ILE A 58 -5.02 -3.31 -4.50
C ILE A 58 -3.96 -4.03 -5.33
N TYR A 59 -3.58 -3.40 -6.44
CA TYR A 59 -2.52 -3.84 -7.33
C TYR A 59 -1.33 -2.91 -7.20
N ILE A 60 -0.14 -3.49 -7.04
CA ILE A 60 1.11 -2.74 -6.97
C ILE A 60 2.05 -3.25 -8.05
N TYR A 61 2.57 -2.35 -8.88
CA TYR A 61 3.55 -2.66 -9.91
C TYR A 61 4.85 -1.89 -9.70
N GLY A 62 5.95 -2.63 -9.75
CA GLY A 62 7.30 -2.09 -9.73
C GLY A 62 7.66 -1.38 -8.42
N GLY A 63 8.34 -0.25 -8.54
CA GLY A 63 8.96 0.48 -7.44
C GLY A 63 10.41 0.08 -7.21
N ARG A 64 11.02 0.64 -6.18
CA ARG A 64 12.42 0.39 -5.83
C ARG A 64 12.65 0.42 -4.34
N TYR A 65 13.73 -0.22 -3.93
CA TYR A 65 14.27 -0.14 -2.59
C TYR A 65 15.79 -0.26 -2.63
N ASP A 66 16.48 0.65 -1.94
CA ASP A 66 17.94 0.79 -2.02
C ASP A 66 18.44 0.82 -3.49
N SER A 67 19.29 -0.12 -3.88
CA SER A 67 19.85 -0.30 -5.22
C SER A 67 19.01 -1.22 -6.11
N THR A 68 17.92 -1.79 -5.59
CA THR A 68 17.07 -2.75 -6.31
C THR A 68 15.86 -2.06 -6.92
N THR A 69 15.61 -2.34 -8.21
CA THR A 69 14.37 -1.95 -8.91
C THR A 69 13.52 -3.19 -9.17
N TYR A 70 12.23 -3.08 -8.91
CA TYR A 70 11.27 -4.14 -9.10
C TYR A 70 10.46 -3.92 -10.38
N ALA A 71 10.07 -5.03 -11.03
CA ALA A 71 9.23 -5.02 -12.23
C ALA A 71 8.08 -6.05 -12.13
N HIS A 72 7.87 -6.63 -10.96
CA HIS A 72 6.80 -7.58 -10.70
C HIS A 72 5.56 -6.89 -10.12
N MET A 73 4.43 -7.61 -10.21
CA MET A 73 3.12 -7.16 -9.77
C MET A 73 2.68 -7.94 -8.53
N TYR A 74 2.07 -7.24 -7.58
CA TYR A 74 1.36 -7.82 -6.44
C TYR A 74 -0.11 -7.47 -6.49
N CYS A 75 -0.92 -8.34 -5.88
CA CYS A 75 -2.33 -8.13 -5.63
C CYS A 75 -2.66 -8.62 -4.23
N PHE A 76 -3.36 -7.81 -3.44
CA PHE A 76 -3.89 -8.21 -2.14
C PHE A 76 -5.25 -7.56 -1.89
N ASN A 77 -6.07 -8.23 -1.08
CA ASN A 77 -7.43 -7.81 -0.79
C ASN A 77 -7.49 -6.91 0.46
N ILE A 78 -8.34 -5.89 0.42
CA ILE A 78 -8.69 -4.97 1.50
C ILE A 78 -10.04 -5.34 2.13
N GLN A 79 -10.08 -6.46 2.87
CA GLN A 79 -11.28 -6.83 3.66
C GLN A 79 -11.46 -5.95 4.90
#